data_AF-A0A8K0HTN6-F1
#
_entry.id   AF-A0A8K0HTN6-F1
#
_cell.length_a   1.000
_cell.length_b   1.000
_cell.length_c   1.000
_cell.angle_alpha   90.00
_cell.angle_beta   90.00
_cell.angle_gamma   90.00
#
_symmetry.space_group_name_H-M   'P 1'
#
loop_
_entity.id
_entity.type
_entity.pdbx_description
1 polymer ?
#
loop_
_entity_poly.entity_id
_entity_poly.type
_entity_poly.pdbx_seq_one_letter_code
_entity_poly.pdbx_strand_id
1 'polypeptide(L)'
;MKEMNFPRMANQHVYEQLKEKGKDGLQFADVITLFYALMSGRPICDGCGDLVVGLYLTCSKCYKKPGETFNLCPDCYRNDMYSHPHKEFVDNFRMLQTKRIEFLNIQSLIEDASSINKQRTPR
;
A
#
# COMPACT_ATOMS: atom_id res chain seq x y z
N MET A 1 -8.30 -6.90 15.61
CA MET A 1 -8.30 -5.54 14.99
C MET A 1 -7.67 -4.49 15.89
N LYS A 2 -8.29 -4.09 17.01
CA LYS A 2 -7.71 -3.13 17.98
C LYS A 2 -6.43 -3.68 18.64
N GLU A 3 -6.47 -4.96 19.05
CA GLU A 3 -5.31 -5.67 19.58
C GLU A 3 -4.20 -5.93 18.54
N MET A 4 -4.55 -5.89 17.25
CA MET A 4 -3.61 -6.04 16.13
C MET A 4 -3.09 -4.69 15.61
N ASN A 5 -3.45 -3.58 16.27
CA ASN A 5 -3.06 -2.21 15.91
C ASN A 5 -3.50 -1.75 14.49
N PHE A 6 -4.66 -2.22 14.02
CA PHE A 6 -5.28 -1.77 12.75
C PHE A 6 -6.64 -1.11 12.98
N PRO A 7 -6.70 0.05 13.68
CA PRO A 7 -7.97 0.66 14.06
C PRO A 7 -8.82 1.07 12.86
N ARG A 8 -8.19 1.47 11.74
CA ARG A 8 -8.87 1.90 10.53
C ARG A 8 -9.63 0.79 9.80
N MET A 9 -9.23 -0.47 9.96
CA MET A 9 -9.93 -1.61 9.34
C MET A 9 -11.13 -2.09 10.16
N ALA A 10 -11.27 -1.66 11.42
CA ALA A 10 -12.45 -1.93 12.25
C ALA A 10 -13.57 -0.93 11.94
N ASN A 11 -14.03 -0.91 10.69
CA ASN A 11 -15.06 0.02 10.23
C ASN A 11 -16.21 -0.71 9.52
N GLN A 12 -17.39 -0.08 9.51
CA GLN A 12 -18.62 -0.67 8.97
C GLN A 12 -18.55 -0.89 7.45
N HIS A 13 -17.89 0.00 6.71
CA HIS A 13 -17.75 -0.10 5.26
C HIS A 13 -16.96 -1.34 4.87
N VAL A 14 -15.85 -1.62 5.55
CA VAL A 14 -15.03 -2.83 5.34
C VAL A 14 -15.82 -4.09 5.66
N TYR A 15 -16.60 -4.07 6.75
CA TYR A 15 -17.46 -5.20 7.09
C TYR A 15 -18.51 -5.47 6.02
N GLU A 16 -19.21 -4.44 5.54
CA GLU A 16 -20.24 -4.56 4.51
C GLU A 16 -19.67 -4.93 3.14
N GLN A 17 -18.47 -4.43 2.81
CA GLN A 17 -17.76 -4.76 1.58
C GLN A 17 -17.35 -6.23 1.53
N LEU A 18 -16.94 -6.80 2.66
CA LEU A 18 -16.55 -8.21 2.76
C LEU A 18 -17.74 -9.15 2.88
N LYS A 19 -18.79 -8.74 3.60
CA LYS A 19 -19.95 -9.58 3.85
C LYS A 19 -20.77 -9.77 2.57
N GLU A 20 -20.93 -11.03 2.16
CA GLU A 20 -21.83 -11.38 1.07
C GLU A 20 -23.28 -10.93 1.35
N LYS A 21 -23.95 -10.36 0.35
CA LYS A 21 -25.33 -9.87 0.48
C LYS A 21 -26.27 -11.02 0.83
N GLY A 22 -27.15 -10.78 1.81
CA GLY A 22 -28.14 -11.78 2.27
C GLY A 22 -27.60 -12.82 3.27
N LYS A 23 -26.36 -12.66 3.76
CA LYS A 23 -25.82 -13.44 4.88
C LYS A 23 -25.91 -12.65 6.19
N ASP A 24 -26.11 -13.39 7.29
CA ASP A 24 -26.21 -12.84 8.65
C ASP A 24 -24.86 -12.43 9.24
N GLY A 25 -23.75 -12.63 8.52
CA GLY A 25 -22.42 -12.22 8.93
C GLY A 25 -21.32 -12.65 7.98
N LEU A 26 -20.07 -12.35 8.37
CA LEU A 26 -18.88 -12.77 7.65
C LEU A 26 -18.78 -14.30 7.66
N GLN A 27 -18.61 -14.86 6.47
CA GLN A 27 -18.29 -16.27 6.30
C GLN A 27 -16.78 -16.49 6.49
N PHE A 28 -16.37 -17.75 6.62
CA PHE A 28 -14.95 -18.08 6.81
C PHE A 28 -14.05 -17.48 5.71
N ALA A 29 -14.48 -17.52 4.45
CA ALA A 29 -13.74 -16.92 3.34
C ALA A 29 -13.57 -15.40 3.47
N ASP A 30 -14.57 -14.70 4.00
CA ASP A 30 -14.52 -13.25 4.23
C ASP A 30 -13.50 -12.93 5.33
N VAL A 31 -13.44 -13.75 6.37
CA VAL A 31 -12.45 -13.63 7.46
C VAL A 31 -11.03 -13.89 6.96
N ILE A 32 -10.83 -14.88 6.09
CA ILE A 32 -9.53 -15.12 5.45
C ILE A 32 -9.12 -13.95 4.56
N THR A 33 -10.06 -13.40 3.80
CA THR A 33 -9.82 -12.21 2.95
C THR A 33 -9.41 -11.01 3.79
N LEU A 34 -10.11 -10.78 4.91
CA LEU A 34 -9.79 -9.73 5.87
C LEU A 34 -8.41 -9.93 6.49
N PHE A 35 -8.09 -11.16 6.91
CA PHE A 35 -6.78 -11.49 7.45
C PHE A 35 -5.66 -11.22 6.43
N TYR A 36 -5.86 -11.63 5.17
CA TYR A 36 -4.90 -11.34 4.11
C TYR A 36 -4.73 -9.84 3.89
N ALA A 37 -5.82 -9.08 3.88
CA ALA A 37 -5.77 -7.63 3.71
C ALA A 37 -4.98 -6.94 4.84
N LEU A 38 -5.21 -7.36 6.09
CA LEU A 38 -4.47 -6.89 7.26
C LEU A 38 -2.98 -7.18 7.14
N MET A 39 -2.63 -8.44 6.88
CA MET A 39 -1.23 -8.88 6.85
C MET A 39 -0.45 -8.33 5.67
N SER A 40 -1.11 -8.07 4.54
CA SER A 40 -0.49 -7.43 3.37
C SER A 40 -0.44 -5.89 3.46
N GLY A 41 -1.02 -5.31 4.52
CA GLY A 41 -1.02 -3.86 4.73
C GLY A 41 -1.84 -3.09 3.69
N ARG A 42 -2.94 -3.69 3.20
CA ARG A 42 -3.82 -3.01 2.23
C ARG A 42 -4.40 -1.73 2.82
N PRO A 43 -4.44 -0.63 2.05
CA PRO A 43 -4.92 0.63 2.57
C PRO A 43 -6.45 0.67 2.63
N ILE A 44 -6.95 1.49 3.56
CA ILE A 44 -8.32 1.99 3.55
C ILE A 44 -8.34 3.29 2.74
N CYS A 45 -9.34 3.47 1.89
CA CYS A 45 -9.54 4.71 1.16
C CYS A 45 -9.88 5.85 2.14
N ASP A 46 -9.12 6.95 2.09
CA ASP A 46 -9.37 8.15 2.88
C ASP A 46 -10.54 9.00 2.37
N GLY A 47 -11.10 8.67 1.20
CA GLY A 47 -12.31 9.27 0.65
C GLY A 47 -13.59 8.59 1.11
N CYS A 48 -13.73 7.28 0.85
CA CYS A 48 -14.96 6.52 1.12
C CYS A 48 -14.88 5.59 2.34
N GLY A 49 -13.70 5.29 2.89
CA GLY A 49 -13.55 4.36 4.02
C GLY A 49 -13.52 2.87 3.65
N ASP A 50 -13.64 2.54 2.36
CA ASP A 50 -13.58 1.16 1.87
C ASP A 50 -12.16 0.58 1.90
N LEU A 51 -12.07 -0.74 2.02
CA LEU A 51 -10.83 -1.47 1.82
C LEU A 51 -10.45 -1.50 0.33
N VAL A 52 -9.21 -1.11 0.01
CA VAL A 52 -8.74 -1.17 -1.38
C VAL A 52 -8.07 -2.51 -1.68
N VAL A 53 -8.74 -3.34 -2.47
CA VAL A 53 -8.31 -4.70 -2.83
C VAL A 53 -7.44 -4.78 -4.10
N GLY A 54 -7.24 -3.66 -4.81
CA GLY A 54 -6.51 -3.63 -6.07
C GLY A 54 -5.64 -2.39 -6.24
N LEU A 55 -5.80 -1.73 -7.38
CA LEU A 55 -5.17 -0.45 -7.68
C LEU A 55 -5.57 0.59 -6.62
N TYR A 56 -4.58 1.29 -6.07
CA TYR A 56 -4.81 2.45 -5.22
C TYR A 56 -3.81 3.54 -5.56
N LEU A 57 -4.19 4.78 -5.26
CA LEU A 57 -3.31 5.94 -5.36
C LEU A 57 -2.91 6.36 -3.94
N THR A 58 -1.64 6.66 -3.74
CA THR A 58 -1.14 7.17 -2.46
C THR A 58 -0.46 8.52 -2.65
N CYS A 59 -0.64 9.42 -1.70
CA CYS A 59 0.04 10.71 -1.71
C CYS A 59 1.54 10.48 -1.47
N SER A 60 2.35 10.77 -2.49
CA SER A 60 3.80 10.58 -2.44
C SER A 60 4.50 11.42 -1.36
N LYS A 61 3.91 12.56 -0.96
CA LYS A 61 4.42 13.42 0.13
C LYS A 61 4.12 12.83 1.51
N CYS A 62 2.94 12.27 1.73
CA CYS A 62 2.60 11.61 2.99
C CYS A 62 3.33 10.27 3.14
N TYR A 63 3.49 9.52 2.05
CA TYR A 63 4.14 8.20 2.06
C TYR A 63 5.58 8.24 2.59
N LYS A 64 6.30 9.35 2.41
CA LYS A 64 7.69 9.52 2.87
C LYS A 64 7.81 9.92 4.35
N LYS A 65 6.71 10.31 4.99
CA LYS A 65 6.73 10.78 6.38
C LYS A 65 6.40 9.62 7.34
N PRO A 66 7.04 9.57 8.51
CA PRO A 66 6.56 8.71 9.59
C PRO A 66 5.12 9.09 9.96
N GLY A 67 4.22 8.12 10.04
CA GLY A 67 2.82 8.34 10.40
C GLY A 67 1.85 7.86 9.33
N GLU A 68 0.67 8.48 9.28
CA GLU A 68 -0.41 8.05 8.40
C GLU A 68 -0.15 8.40 6.93
N THR A 69 -0.34 7.40 6.08
CA THR A 69 -0.39 7.57 4.63
C THR A 69 -1.77 8.09 4.22
N PHE A 70 -1.85 8.71 3.04
CA PHE A 70 -3.13 9.15 2.46
C PHE A 70 -3.35 8.41 1.15
N ASN A 71 -4.34 7.52 1.14
CA ASN A 71 -4.59 6.55 0.08
C ASN A 71 -6.02 6.71 -0.45
N LEU A 72 -6.19 6.57 -1.75
CA LEU A 72 -7.47 6.69 -2.42
C LEU A 72 -7.70 5.48 -3.32
N CYS A 73 -8.94 5.01 -3.37
CA CYS A 73 -9.38 4.15 -4.46
C CYS A 73 -9.44 4.98 -5.76
N PRO A 74 -9.40 4.31 -6.94
CA PRO A 74 -9.45 5.00 -8.22
C PRO A 74 -10.71 5.86 -8.39
N ASP A 75 -11.84 5.43 -7.82
CA ASP A 75 -13.11 6.15 -7.97
C ASP A 75 -13.16 7.42 -7.11
N CYS A 76 -12.65 7.39 -5.88
CA CYS A 76 -12.54 8.62 -5.07
C CYS A 76 -11.57 9.61 -5.69
N TYR A 77 -10.46 9.13 -6.25
CA TYR A 77 -9.50 10.00 -6.93
C TYR A 77 -10.09 10.62 -8.20
N ARG A 78 -10.71 9.81 -9.07
CA ARG A 78 -11.28 10.26 -10.36
C ARG A 78 -12.40 11.30 -10.18
N ASN A 79 -13.20 11.13 -9.14
CA ASN A 79 -14.38 11.97 -8.88
C ASN A 79 -14.11 13.08 -7.85
N ASP A 80 -12.86 13.33 -7.48
CA ASP A 80 -12.47 14.32 -6.46
C ASP A 80 -13.22 14.16 -5.12
N MET A 81 -13.56 12.93 -4.74
CA MET A 81 -14.26 12.61 -3.49
C MET A 81 -13.29 12.47 -2.31
N TYR A 82 -12.47 13.49 -2.08
CA TYR A 82 -11.51 13.53 -0.97
C TYR A 82 -11.10 14.97 -0.66
N SER A 83 -10.69 15.21 0.59
CA SER A 83 -10.12 16.50 1.00
C SER A 83 -8.68 16.28 1.45
N HIS A 84 -7.72 16.76 0.65
CA HIS A 84 -6.29 16.63 0.94
C HIS A 84 -5.50 17.81 0.33
N PRO A 85 -4.52 18.38 1.06
CA PRO A 85 -3.76 19.54 0.60
C PRO A 85 -2.76 19.24 -0.53
N HIS A 86 -2.32 17.99 -0.67
CA HIS A 86 -1.38 17.61 -1.73
C HIS A 86 -2.11 17.09 -2.97
N LYS A 87 -1.48 17.22 -4.13
CA LYS A 87 -1.99 16.74 -5.43
C LYS A 87 -1.10 15.67 -6.05
N GLU A 88 0.05 15.38 -5.45
CA GLU A 88 1.02 14.42 -5.96
C GLU A 88 0.69 12.99 -5.52
N PHE A 89 -0.12 12.33 -6.32
CA PHE A 89 -0.49 10.93 -6.15
C PHE A 89 0.30 10.02 -7.08
N VAL A 90 0.64 8.84 -6.58
CA VAL A 90 1.26 7.76 -7.37
C VAL A 90 0.50 6.47 -7.11
N ASP A 91 0.35 5.65 -8.14
CA ASP A 91 -0.27 4.34 -7.98
C ASP A 91 0.71 3.30 -7.40
N ASN A 92 0.16 2.21 -6.90
CA ASN A 92 0.92 1.14 -6.28
C ASN A 92 1.81 0.35 -7.26
N PHE A 93 1.51 0.30 -8.56
CA PHE A 93 2.39 -0.30 -9.55
C PHE A 93 3.63 0.55 -9.78
N ARG A 94 3.45 1.87 -9.88
CA ARG A 94 4.56 2.82 -9.99
C ARG A 94 5.46 2.74 -8.76
N MET A 95 4.89 2.66 -7.57
CA MET A 95 5.64 2.45 -6.32
C MET A 95 6.48 1.16 -6.35
N LEU A 96 5.88 0.04 -6.77
CA LEU A 96 6.59 -1.24 -6.86
C LEU A 96 7.71 -1.20 -7.91
N GLN A 97 7.45 -0.57 -9.06
CA GLN A 97 8.45 -0.42 -10.11
C GLN A 97 9.62 0.48 -9.69
N THR A 98 9.36 1.54 -8.92
CA THR A 98 10.42 2.38 -8.34
C THR A 98 11.32 1.56 -7.41
N LYS A 99 10.75 0.74 -6.51
CA LYS A 99 11.54 -0.15 -5.64
C LYS A 99 12.38 -1.16 -6.43
N ARG A 100 11.82 -1.71 -7.52
CA ARG A 100 12.55 -2.61 -8.41
C ARG A 100 13.76 -1.92 -9.05
N ILE A 101 13.58 -0.70 -9.56
CA ILE A 101 14.66 0.08 -10.17
C ILE A 101 15.73 0.43 -9.14
N GLU A 102 15.33 0.86 -7.94
CA GLU A 102 16.26 1.15 -6.83
C GLU A 102 17.12 -0.07 -6.47
N PHE A 103 16.49 -1.26 -6.39
CA PHE A 103 17.21 -2.50 -6.12
C PHE A 103 18.24 -2.83 -7.21
N LEU A 104 17.86 -2.74 -8.49
CA LEU A 104 18.78 -3.01 -9.60
C LEU A 104 19.94 -2.02 -9.66
N ASN A 105 19.67 -0.74 -9.37
CA ASN A 105 20.71 0.28 -9.31
C ASN A 105 21.73 -0.02 -8.19
N ILE A 106 21.26 -0.44 -7.01
CA ILE A 106 22.14 -0.82 -5.90
C ILE A 106 22.99 -2.05 -6.28
N GLN A 107 22.42 -3.05 -6.95
CA GLN A 107 23.16 -4.21 -7.41
C GLN A 107 24.29 -3.84 -8.38
N SER A 108 24.00 -3.00 -9.38
CA SER A 108 25.01 -2.49 -10.31
C SER A 108 26.16 -1.79 -9.58
N LEU A 109 25.85 -0.94 -8.60
CA LEU A 109 26.87 -0.22 -7.83
C LEU A 109 27.76 -1.17 -7.01
N ILE A 110 27.20 -2.24 -6.45
CA ILE A 110 27.96 -3.26 -5.69
C ILE A 110 28.89 -4.06 -6.61
N GLU A 111 28.42 -4.41 -7.80
CA GLU A 111 29.20 -5.13 -8.82
C GLU A 111 30.39 -4.28 -9.32
N ASP A 112 30.15 -2.99 -9.58
CA ASP A 112 31.18 -2.04 -9.98
C ASP A 112 32.23 -1.87 -8.87
N ALA A 113 31.80 -1.68 -7.62
CA ALA A 113 32.71 -1.55 -6.48
C ALA A 113 33.55 -2.81 -6.24
N SER A 114 32.96 -3.99 -6.41
CA SER A 114 33.65 -5.29 -6.29
C SER A 114 34.68 -5.50 -7.40
N SER A 115 34.37 -5.03 -8.61
CA SER A 115 35.27 -5.09 -9.77
C SER A 115 36.47 -4.15 -9.60
N ILE A 116 36.27 -2.96 -9.03
CA ILE A 116 37.34 -2.01 -8.71
C ILE A 116 38.29 -2.58 -7.63
N ASN A 117 37.75 -3.23 -6.59
CA ASN A 117 38.57 -3.79 -5.51
C ASN A 117 39.42 -4.99 -5.97
N LYS A 118 38.93 -5.82 -6.90
CA LYS A 118 39.72 -6.90 -7.51
C LYS A 118 40.90 -6.40 -8.36
N GLN A 119 40.82 -5.19 -8.91
CA GLN A 119 41.89 -4.58 -9.69
C GLN A 119 42.95 -3.89 -8.81
N ARG A 120 42.68 -3.65 -7.52
CA ARG A 120 43.55 -2.89 -6.60
C ARG A 120 44.36 -3.74 -5.63
N THR A 121 44.15 -5.06 -5.55
CA THR A 121 45.02 -5.95 -4.76
C THR A 121 46.42 -6.04 -5.41
N PRO A 122 47.50 -5.53 -4.77
CA PRO A 122 48.84 -5.65 -5.31
C PRO A 122 49.32 -7.10 -5.22
N ARG A 123 50.03 -7.56 -6.26
CA ARG A 123 50.82 -8.81 -6.25
C ARG A 123 52.04 -8.67 -5.35
#